data_AF-A0A0P4UQE1-F1
#
_entry.id   AF-A0A0P4UQE1-F1
#
_cell.length_a   1.000
_cell.length_b   1.000
_cell.length_c   1.000
_cell.angle_alpha   90.00
_cell.angle_beta   90.00
_cell.angle_gamma   90.00
#
_symmetry.space_group_name_H-M   'P 1'
#
loop_
_entity.id
_entity.type
_entity.pdbx_description
1 polymer ?
#
loop_
_entity_poly.entity_id
_entity_poly.type
_entity_poly.pdbx_seq_one_letter_code
_entity_poly.pdbx_strand_id
1 'polypeptide(L)'
;MLNNHPSKTVQTLAMSLGIVFAGISGIAVQTQAQTPILGMTTPRSTTFQIADASTIAEMERAIFNRINEYRTAKGLRPMVWNDEIARQAREHSRNMAKKVVPFGHQGFEKRAKELSAAIQSRGTGENVGWVASKRDPAGMVIDAWIKSHKHRDNIEGDFSMTGIGIGISAMGEYYFTQDFVRR
;
A
#
# COMPACT_ATOMS: atom_id res chain seq x y z
N MET A 1 2.39 46.63 -25.61
CA MET A 1 3.56 45.97 -26.25
C MET A 1 3.24 44.49 -26.34
N LEU A 2 2.99 44.03 -27.56
CA LEU A 2 2.78 42.63 -27.91
C LEU A 2 4.09 41.86 -27.77
N ASN A 3 4.05 40.61 -27.33
CA ASN A 3 4.97 39.58 -27.81
C ASN A 3 4.29 38.21 -27.77
N ASN A 4 3.76 37.84 -28.93
CA ASN A 4 3.50 36.48 -29.38
C ASN A 4 4.83 35.87 -29.84
N HIS A 5 5.13 34.62 -29.46
CA HIS A 5 5.13 33.52 -30.43
C HIS A 5 5.50 32.15 -29.81
N PRO A 6 4.88 31.06 -30.29
CA PRO A 6 5.12 29.68 -29.85
C PRO A 6 6.23 28.98 -30.64
N SER A 7 6.97 28.08 -29.98
CA SER A 7 7.93 27.17 -30.63
C SER A 7 7.20 25.97 -31.25
N LYS A 8 7.29 25.85 -32.57
CA LYS A 8 7.08 24.62 -33.36
C LYS A 8 8.45 24.03 -33.67
N THR A 9 8.56 22.70 -33.83
CA THR A 9 9.54 21.91 -34.65
C THR A 9 9.87 20.58 -33.95
N VAL A 10 10.02 19.39 -34.55
CA VAL A 10 9.81 18.84 -35.91
C VAL A 10 9.77 17.31 -35.75
N GLN A 11 9.01 16.65 -36.62
CA GLN A 11 8.98 15.21 -36.84
C GLN A 11 10.01 14.87 -37.94
N THR A 12 10.89 13.88 -37.73
CA THR A 12 11.76 13.38 -38.81
C THR A 12 11.67 11.87 -38.91
N LEU A 13 11.14 11.45 -40.05
CA LEU A 13 11.05 10.10 -40.58
C LEU A 13 12.43 9.73 -41.18
N ALA A 14 12.97 8.56 -40.86
CA ALA A 14 14.14 8.01 -41.54
C ALA A 14 13.74 6.72 -42.28
N MET A 15 13.83 6.76 -43.61
CA MET A 15 13.82 5.62 -44.53
C MET A 15 15.18 5.53 -45.22
N SER A 16 15.74 4.33 -45.31
CA SER A 16 16.81 3.90 -46.24
C SER A 16 16.71 2.36 -46.29
N LEU A 17 16.26 1.70 -47.37
CA LEU A 17 16.98 1.32 -48.60
C LEU A 17 18.43 0.86 -48.30
N GLY A 18 18.91 -0.33 -48.62
CA GLY A 18 18.43 -1.53 -49.31
C GLY A 18 19.64 -2.50 -49.43
N ILE A 19 19.43 -3.70 -49.96
CA ILE A 19 20.30 -4.43 -50.93
C ILE A 19 19.74 -5.85 -51.09
N VAL A 20 19.57 -6.23 -52.35
CA VAL A 20 19.15 -7.54 -52.84
C VAL A 20 20.39 -8.30 -53.30
N PHE A 21 20.48 -9.60 -53.01
CA PHE A 21 21.32 -10.54 -53.78
C PHE A 21 20.54 -11.85 -54.00
N ALA A 22 20.69 -12.39 -55.21
CA ALA A 22 19.90 -13.47 -55.79
C ALA A 22 20.66 -14.80 -55.90
N GLY A 23 19.90 -15.91 -55.99
CA GLY A 23 20.33 -17.26 -56.39
C GLY A 23 20.91 -18.09 -55.24
N ILE A 24 20.59 -19.37 -55.01
CA ILE A 24 20.38 -20.50 -55.94
C ILE A 24 19.68 -21.67 -55.22
N SER A 25 18.73 -22.29 -55.92
CA SER A 25 18.23 -23.68 -55.93
C SER A 25 18.43 -24.63 -54.71
N GLY A 26 17.31 -24.97 -54.07
CA GLY A 26 16.80 -26.34 -53.87
C GLY A 26 17.54 -27.33 -52.96
N ILE A 27 16.89 -27.72 -51.86
CA ILE A 27 16.55 -29.11 -51.45
C ILE A 27 15.46 -29.01 -50.38
N ALA A 28 14.37 -29.74 -50.58
CA ALA A 28 13.24 -29.81 -49.65
C ALA A 28 13.62 -30.62 -48.41
N VAL A 29 13.42 -30.05 -47.22
CA VAL A 29 13.37 -30.79 -45.96
C VAL A 29 11.94 -30.69 -45.44
N GLN A 30 11.18 -31.78 -45.61
CA GLN A 30 9.93 -31.99 -44.89
C GLN A 30 10.27 -32.25 -43.42
N THR A 31 10.16 -31.23 -42.58
CA THR A 31 10.05 -31.43 -41.12
C THR A 31 8.57 -31.41 -40.76
N GLN A 32 8.13 -32.55 -40.24
CA GLN A 32 6.75 -32.83 -39.85
C GLN A 32 6.29 -31.87 -38.75
N ALA A 33 5.10 -31.30 -38.91
CA ALA A 33 4.41 -30.59 -37.84
C ALA A 33 3.98 -31.58 -36.76
N GLN A 34 4.48 -31.39 -35.54
CA GLN A 34 3.94 -32.02 -34.34
C GLN A 34 3.45 -30.93 -33.40
N THR A 35 2.13 -30.80 -33.29
CA THR A 35 1.48 -30.16 -32.15
C THR A 35 1.41 -31.16 -31.00
N PRO A 36 1.56 -30.66 -29.76
CA PRO A 36 0.58 -31.01 -28.75
C PRO A 36 0.03 -29.78 -28.02
N ILE A 37 -1.30 -29.65 -28.12
CA ILE A 37 -2.26 -29.26 -27.10
C ILE A 37 -1.79 -28.39 -25.90
N LEU A 38 -2.11 -27.10 -26.02
CA LEU A 38 -2.80 -26.24 -25.04
C LEU A 38 -2.80 -26.67 -23.55
N GLY A 39 -2.21 -25.81 -22.72
CA GLY A 39 -2.86 -25.43 -21.45
C GLY A 39 -2.26 -25.94 -20.14
N MET A 40 -0.94 -25.83 -19.93
CA MET A 40 -0.43 -25.73 -18.56
C MET A 40 -0.84 -24.37 -17.98
N THR A 41 -1.91 -24.34 -17.18
CA THR A 41 -2.25 -23.18 -16.34
C THR A 41 -1.24 -23.06 -15.22
N THR A 42 -0.14 -22.36 -15.46
CA THR A 42 0.76 -21.90 -14.39
C THR A 42 0.10 -20.74 -13.63
N PRO A 43 -0.08 -20.79 -12.30
CA PRO A 43 -0.45 -19.62 -11.52
C PRO A 43 0.80 -18.76 -11.30
N ARG A 44 1.02 -17.72 -12.13
CA ARG A 44 2.15 -16.78 -11.96
C ARG A 44 1.84 -15.61 -10.99
N SER A 45 0.75 -15.66 -10.25
CA SER A 45 0.33 -14.54 -9.39
C SER A 45 0.72 -14.67 -7.90
N THR A 46 1.27 -15.80 -7.47
CA THR A 46 1.46 -16.06 -6.03
C THR A 46 2.71 -15.41 -5.44
N THR A 47 3.83 -15.35 -6.18
CA THR A 47 5.12 -14.88 -5.63
C THR A 47 5.18 -13.37 -5.41
N PHE A 48 4.65 -12.56 -6.34
CA PHE A 48 4.62 -11.09 -6.19
C PHE A 48 3.68 -10.64 -5.05
N GLN A 49 2.50 -11.27 -4.94
CA GLN A 49 1.53 -10.93 -3.89
C GLN A 49 2.02 -11.29 -2.48
N ILE A 50 2.77 -12.40 -2.33
CA ILE A 50 3.38 -12.78 -1.05
C ILE A 50 4.50 -11.78 -0.65
N ALA A 51 5.32 -11.34 -1.61
CA ALA A 51 6.38 -10.37 -1.35
C ALA A 51 5.82 -8.99 -0.94
N ASP A 52 4.76 -8.52 -1.61
CA ASP A 52 4.08 -7.27 -1.26
C ASP A 52 3.42 -7.36 0.12
N ALA A 53 2.78 -8.48 0.44
CA ALA A 53 2.17 -8.71 1.75
C ALA A 53 3.21 -8.77 2.89
N SER A 54 4.36 -9.42 2.66
CA SER A 54 5.49 -9.43 3.62
C SER A 54 6.00 -8.02 3.85
N THR A 55 6.20 -7.26 2.77
CA THR A 55 6.67 -5.87 2.83
C THR A 55 5.70 -4.96 3.59
N ILE A 56 4.38 -5.15 3.41
CA ILE A 56 3.36 -4.40 4.16
C ILE A 56 3.36 -4.76 5.65
N ALA A 57 3.44 -6.04 6.00
CA ALA A 57 3.47 -6.46 7.40
C ALA A 57 4.72 -5.90 8.12
N GLU A 58 5.87 -5.90 7.45
CA GLU A 58 7.09 -5.28 7.95
C GLU A 58 6.92 -3.77 8.16
N MET A 59 6.27 -3.08 7.22
CA MET A 59 5.97 -1.65 7.32
C MET A 59 5.04 -1.32 8.50
N GLU A 60 3.98 -2.10 8.68
CA GLU A 60 3.06 -1.96 9.83
C GLU A 60 3.81 -2.11 11.16
N ARG A 61 4.71 -3.10 11.25
CA ARG A 61 5.56 -3.32 12.43
C ARG A 61 6.60 -2.22 12.63
N ALA A 62 7.16 -1.67 11.56
CA ALA A 62 8.06 -0.52 11.63
C ALA A 62 7.35 0.72 12.18
N ILE A 63 6.10 0.99 11.74
CA ILE A 63 5.28 2.10 12.27
C ILE A 63 4.97 1.85 13.76
N PHE A 64 4.56 0.65 14.13
CA PHE A 64 4.32 0.27 15.53
C PHE A 64 5.53 0.55 16.42
N ASN A 65 6.71 0.08 16.01
CA ASN A 65 7.94 0.23 16.78
C ASN A 65 8.29 1.72 16.96
N ARG A 66 8.26 2.51 15.89
CA ARG A 66 8.57 3.96 15.95
C ARG A 66 7.58 4.75 16.82
N ILE A 67 6.30 4.38 16.80
CA ILE A 67 5.31 5.00 17.69
C ILE A 67 5.59 4.65 19.16
N ASN A 68 5.99 3.42 19.45
CA ASN A 68 6.37 3.04 20.81
C ASN A 68 7.70 3.66 21.27
N GLU A 69 8.67 3.85 20.36
CA GLU A 69 9.88 4.63 20.62
C GLU A 69 9.52 6.06 21.02
N TYR A 70 8.64 6.70 20.25
CA TYR A 70 8.10 8.02 20.56
C TYR A 70 7.41 8.06 21.94
N ARG A 71 6.51 7.11 22.22
CA ARG A 71 5.84 7.00 23.53
C ARG A 71 6.84 6.85 24.67
N THR A 72 7.82 5.97 24.51
CA THR A 72 8.86 5.72 25.52
C THR A 72 9.71 6.97 25.77
N ALA A 73 10.10 7.70 24.72
CA ALA A 73 10.83 8.96 24.84
C ALA A 73 10.02 10.07 25.56
N LYS A 74 8.69 9.96 25.57
CA LYS A 74 7.77 10.82 26.32
C LYS A 74 7.50 10.34 27.76
N GLY A 75 8.07 9.21 28.18
CA GLY A 75 7.79 8.60 29.48
C GLY A 75 6.44 7.87 29.55
N LEU A 76 5.82 7.60 28.39
CA LEU A 76 4.57 6.86 28.29
C LEU A 76 4.86 5.36 28.16
N ARG A 77 3.94 4.53 28.67
CA ARG A 77 4.06 3.06 28.53
C ARG A 77 3.95 2.67 27.05
N PRO A 78 4.84 1.80 26.53
CA PRO A 78 4.65 1.26 25.19
C PRO A 78 3.37 0.42 25.12
N MET A 79 2.69 0.46 23.98
CA MET A 79 1.53 -0.37 23.70
C MET A 79 1.96 -1.75 23.22
N VAL A 80 1.12 -2.75 23.46
CA VAL A 80 1.30 -4.11 22.95
C VAL A 80 0.67 -4.24 21.57
N TRP A 81 1.38 -4.84 20.62
CA TRP A 81 0.82 -5.18 19.31
C TRP A 81 -0.28 -6.24 19.47
N ASN A 82 -1.40 -6.07 18.76
CA ASN A 82 -2.48 -7.04 18.73
C ASN A 82 -2.90 -7.33 17.28
N ASP A 83 -2.85 -8.61 16.89
CA ASP A 83 -3.12 -9.04 15.53
C ASP A 83 -4.58 -8.84 15.11
N GLU A 84 -5.54 -8.94 16.03
CA GLU A 84 -6.95 -8.73 15.71
C GLU A 84 -7.24 -7.24 15.46
N ILE A 85 -6.64 -6.35 16.26
CA ILE A 85 -6.70 -4.91 16.01
C ILE A 85 -6.07 -4.59 14.64
N ALA A 86 -4.89 -5.14 14.35
CA ALA A 86 -4.22 -4.91 13.07
C ALA A 86 -4.99 -5.48 11.88
N ARG A 87 -5.64 -6.64 12.04
CA ARG A 87 -6.50 -7.25 11.02
C ARG A 87 -7.63 -6.30 10.64
N GLN A 88 -8.32 -5.75 11.63
CA GLN A 88 -9.43 -4.83 11.43
C GLN A 88 -8.97 -3.49 10.81
N ALA A 89 -7.89 -2.90 11.33
CA ALA A 89 -7.29 -1.69 10.79
C ALA A 89 -6.90 -1.86 9.31
N ARG A 90 -6.33 -3.02 8.95
CA ARG A 90 -5.92 -3.32 7.57
C ARG A 90 -7.11 -3.48 6.64
N GLU A 91 -8.20 -4.06 7.13
CA GLU A 91 -9.45 -4.14 6.38
C GLU A 91 -10.01 -2.74 6.06
N HIS A 92 -10.06 -1.85 7.04
CA HIS A 92 -10.50 -0.47 6.83
C HIS A 92 -9.60 0.28 5.85
N SER A 93 -8.29 0.18 6.00
CA SER A 93 -7.32 0.77 5.08
C SER A 93 -7.46 0.27 3.65
N ARG A 94 -7.66 -1.04 3.45
CA ARG A 94 -7.94 -1.61 2.12
C ARG A 94 -9.26 -1.11 1.55
N ASN A 95 -10.29 -0.94 2.37
CA ASN A 95 -11.58 -0.43 1.92
C ASN A 95 -11.48 1.03 1.47
N MET A 96 -10.71 1.86 2.19
CA MET A 96 -10.38 3.23 1.76
C MET A 96 -9.59 3.23 0.44
N ALA A 97 -8.57 2.38 0.32
CA ALA A 97 -7.75 2.26 -0.89
C ALA A 97 -8.56 1.81 -2.12
N LYS A 98 -9.55 0.93 -1.92
CA LYS A 98 -10.47 0.44 -2.95
C LYS A 98 -11.68 1.35 -3.19
N LYS A 99 -11.79 2.46 -2.45
CA LYS A 99 -12.93 3.40 -2.52
C LYS A 99 -14.29 2.76 -2.19
N VAL A 100 -14.28 1.65 -1.43
CA VAL A 100 -15.51 1.06 -0.85
C VAL A 100 -16.08 1.97 0.23
N VAL A 101 -15.21 2.69 0.94
CA VAL A 101 -15.56 3.76 1.86
C VAL A 101 -14.72 5.01 1.53
N PRO A 102 -15.22 6.23 1.83
CA PRO A 102 -14.41 7.43 1.75
C PRO A 102 -13.23 7.39 2.73
N PHE A 103 -12.20 8.19 2.44
CA PHE A 103 -11.12 8.42 3.40
C PHE A 103 -11.68 9.04 4.69
N GLY A 104 -11.42 8.41 5.82
CA GLY A 104 -11.89 8.88 7.12
C GLY A 104 -12.27 7.74 8.06
N HIS A 105 -13.06 8.09 9.07
CA HIS A 105 -13.43 7.20 10.18
C HIS A 105 -14.76 6.44 9.96
N GLN A 106 -15.25 6.35 8.71
CA GLN A 106 -16.56 5.75 8.45
C GLN A 106 -16.63 4.32 8.99
N GLY A 107 -17.67 4.04 9.78
CA GLY A 107 -17.90 2.73 10.39
C GLY A 107 -17.05 2.45 11.64
N PHE A 108 -16.29 3.43 12.16
CA PHE A 108 -15.45 3.26 13.34
C PHE A 108 -16.24 2.79 14.56
N GLU A 109 -17.42 3.34 14.85
CA GLU A 109 -18.23 2.90 16.02
C GLU A 109 -18.56 1.40 15.99
N LYS A 110 -18.92 0.88 14.82
CA LYS A 110 -19.18 -0.56 14.63
C LYS A 110 -17.90 -1.37 14.85
N ARG A 111 -16.80 -0.95 14.24
CA ARG A 111 -15.49 -1.59 14.39
C ARG A 111 -15.01 -1.60 15.84
N ALA A 112 -15.11 -0.48 16.53
CA ALA A 112 -14.76 -0.31 17.94
C ALA A 112 -15.62 -1.20 18.85
N LYS A 113 -16.92 -1.34 18.56
CA LYS A 113 -17.81 -2.26 19.29
C LYS A 113 -17.39 -3.72 19.11
N GLU A 114 -17.02 -4.12 17.90
CA GLU A 114 -16.52 -5.47 17.60
C GLU A 114 -15.22 -5.77 18.35
N LEU A 115 -14.24 -4.86 18.33
CA LEU A 115 -13.03 -4.98 19.14
C LEU A 115 -13.38 -5.04 20.63
N SER A 116 -14.27 -4.19 21.10
CA SER A 116 -14.63 -4.17 22.53
C SER A 116 -15.19 -5.50 23.00
N ALA A 117 -15.99 -6.18 22.16
CA ALA A 117 -16.49 -7.52 22.45
C ALA A 117 -15.38 -8.60 22.40
N ALA A 118 -14.44 -8.51 21.45
CA ALA A 118 -13.40 -9.51 21.26
C ALA A 118 -12.29 -9.47 22.34
N ILE A 119 -11.94 -8.28 22.83
CA ILE A 119 -10.76 -8.08 23.70
C ILE A 119 -11.08 -7.37 25.02
N GLN A 120 -12.36 -7.28 25.40
CA GLN A 120 -12.83 -6.70 26.67
C GLN A 120 -12.34 -5.24 26.86
N SER A 121 -12.51 -4.41 25.84
CA SER A 121 -12.05 -3.02 25.84
C SER A 121 -12.83 -2.13 26.82
N ARG A 122 -12.12 -1.17 27.41
CA ARG A 122 -12.62 -0.05 28.23
C ARG A 122 -12.44 1.32 27.55
N GLY A 123 -12.00 1.32 26.29
CA GLY A 123 -11.79 2.53 25.50
C GLY A 123 -11.11 2.23 24.17
N THR A 124 -11.51 2.94 23.12
CA THR A 124 -10.99 2.78 21.77
C THR A 124 -10.66 4.12 21.14
N GLY A 125 -9.67 4.16 20.26
CA GLY A 125 -9.32 5.32 19.43
C GLY A 125 -8.91 4.89 18.03
N GLU A 126 -8.93 5.82 17.08
CA GLU A 126 -8.48 5.58 15.70
C GLU A 126 -7.75 6.80 15.16
N ASN A 127 -6.61 6.55 14.53
CA ASN A 127 -5.96 7.47 13.61
C ASN A 127 -6.06 6.92 12.19
N VAL A 128 -6.35 7.79 11.23
CA VAL A 128 -6.30 7.46 9.80
C VAL A 128 -5.31 8.37 9.09
N GLY A 129 -4.66 7.86 8.05
CA GLY A 129 -3.64 8.60 7.31
C GLY A 129 -3.66 8.25 5.83
N TRP A 130 -3.22 9.18 4.99
CA TRP A 130 -3.06 8.97 3.56
C TRP A 130 -1.77 9.61 3.08
N VAL A 131 -0.99 8.86 2.30
CA VAL A 131 0.28 9.31 1.72
C VAL A 131 0.33 8.90 0.24
N ALA A 132 0.38 9.88 -0.65
CA ALA A 132 0.53 9.66 -2.09
C ALA A 132 1.98 9.36 -2.53
N SER A 133 2.96 9.68 -1.69
CA SER A 133 4.38 9.48 -1.98
C SER A 133 4.81 8.04 -1.79
N LYS A 134 5.66 7.55 -2.68
CA LYS A 134 6.36 6.26 -2.53
C LYS A 134 7.66 6.37 -1.73
N ARG A 135 8.13 7.60 -1.45
CA ARG A 135 9.36 7.86 -0.69
C ARG A 135 9.03 7.92 0.81
N ASP A 136 9.36 6.83 1.52
CA ASP A 136 9.14 6.61 2.96
C ASP A 136 7.72 6.95 3.46
N PRO A 137 6.69 6.22 3.00
CA PRO A 137 5.31 6.50 3.40
C PRO A 137 5.06 6.27 4.90
N ALA A 138 5.81 5.36 5.53
CA ALA A 138 5.75 5.10 6.97
C ALA A 138 6.26 6.28 7.80
N GLY A 139 7.43 6.84 7.49
CA GLY A 139 7.94 8.05 8.16
C GLY A 139 6.98 9.24 7.99
N MET A 140 6.47 9.43 6.77
CA MET A 140 5.56 10.54 6.47
C MET A 140 4.26 10.49 7.28
N VAL A 141 3.63 9.31 7.43
CA VAL A 141 2.38 9.21 8.20
C VAL A 141 2.61 9.39 9.71
N ILE A 142 3.71 8.87 10.24
CA ILE A 142 4.08 9.05 11.66
C ILE A 142 4.27 10.53 11.96
N ASP A 143 5.06 11.23 11.14
CA ASP A 143 5.30 12.67 11.28
C ASP A 143 4.00 13.47 11.22
N ALA A 144 3.10 13.12 10.30
CA ALA A 144 1.81 13.79 10.16
C ALA A 144 0.93 13.59 11.40
N TRP A 145 0.86 12.36 11.94
CA TRP A 145 0.10 12.08 13.16
C TRP A 145 0.69 12.78 14.39
N ILE A 146 2.01 12.76 14.59
CA ILE A 146 2.66 13.41 15.75
C ILE A 146 2.51 14.94 15.71
N LYS A 147 2.56 15.55 14.51
CA LYS A 147 2.38 17.00 14.34
C LYS A 147 0.94 17.46 14.54
N SER A 148 -0.03 16.57 14.33
CA SER A 148 -1.45 16.88 14.48
C SER A 148 -1.92 16.62 15.91
N HIS A 149 -2.37 17.65 16.63
CA HIS A 149 -2.84 17.54 18.02
C HIS A 149 -3.82 16.37 18.21
N LYS A 150 -4.88 16.30 17.39
CA LYS A 150 -5.91 15.26 17.51
C LYS A 150 -5.35 13.83 17.35
N HIS A 151 -4.44 13.62 16.40
CA HIS A 151 -3.86 12.29 16.18
C HIS A 151 -2.83 11.95 17.25
N ARG A 152 -2.05 12.95 17.68
CA ARG A 152 -1.11 12.82 18.80
C ARG A 152 -1.82 12.48 20.10
N ASP A 153 -2.99 13.06 20.38
CA ASP A 153 -3.77 12.75 21.60
C ASP A 153 -4.10 11.25 21.68
N ASN A 154 -4.41 10.60 20.56
CA ASN A 154 -4.58 9.15 20.52
C ASN A 154 -3.26 8.41 20.76
N ILE A 155 -2.17 8.84 20.11
CA ILE A 155 -0.83 8.24 20.26
C ILE A 155 -0.30 8.37 21.68
N GLU A 156 -0.62 9.45 22.40
CA GLU A 156 -0.19 9.72 23.77
C GLU A 156 -1.22 9.23 24.81
N GLY A 157 -2.41 8.82 24.37
CA GLY A 157 -3.48 8.36 25.23
C GLY A 157 -3.16 7.12 26.06
N ASP A 158 -3.96 6.89 27.10
CA ASP A 158 -3.89 5.72 27.98
C ASP A 158 -4.46 4.47 27.27
N PHE A 159 -3.79 4.05 26.21
CA PHE A 159 -4.06 2.79 25.53
C PHE A 159 -2.99 1.76 25.89
N SER A 160 -3.38 0.49 25.98
CA SER A 160 -2.49 -0.62 26.32
C SER A 160 -2.19 -1.51 25.12
N MET A 161 -3.02 -1.47 24.08
CA MET A 161 -2.88 -2.26 22.87
C MET A 161 -3.12 -1.40 21.62
N THR A 162 -2.46 -1.77 20.52
CA THR A 162 -2.67 -1.14 19.21
C THR A 162 -2.44 -2.14 18.08
N GLY A 163 -2.99 -1.82 16.92
CA GLY A 163 -2.72 -2.51 15.67
C GLY A 163 -2.74 -1.51 14.53
N ILE A 164 -1.89 -1.73 13.54
CA ILE A 164 -1.74 -0.86 12.38
C ILE A 164 -2.06 -1.67 11.13
N GLY A 165 -2.80 -1.04 10.23
CA GLY A 165 -3.19 -1.60 8.95
C GLY A 165 -2.83 -0.68 7.80
N ILE A 166 -2.41 -1.27 6.68
CA ILE A 166 -2.08 -0.54 5.45
C ILE A 166 -2.90 -1.08 4.27
N GLY A 167 -3.38 -0.17 3.43
CA GLY A 167 -3.99 -0.46 2.13
C GLY A 167 -3.32 0.37 1.04
N ILE A 168 -3.01 -0.24 -0.10
CA ILE A 168 -2.41 0.45 -1.24
C ILE A 168 -3.45 0.53 -2.37
N SER A 169 -3.68 1.72 -2.91
CA SER A 169 -4.59 1.90 -4.06
C SER A 169 -3.92 1.43 -5.36
N ALA A 170 -4.70 1.23 -6.43
CA ALA A 170 -4.14 0.89 -7.74
C ALA A 170 -3.14 1.93 -8.29
N MET A 171 -3.20 3.17 -7.78
CA MET A 171 -2.29 4.26 -8.13
C MET A 171 -1.01 4.27 -7.26
N GLY A 172 -0.89 3.34 -6.30
CA GLY A 172 0.26 3.26 -5.40
C GLY A 172 0.21 4.23 -4.23
N GLU A 173 -0.96 4.77 -3.89
CA GLU A 173 -1.15 5.59 -2.69
C GLU A 173 -1.36 4.71 -1.47
N TYR A 174 -0.80 5.12 -0.33
CA TYR A 174 -0.90 4.40 0.92
C TYR A 174 -1.99 4.98 1.81
N TYR A 175 -2.83 4.11 2.35
CA TYR A 175 -3.86 4.41 3.33
C TYR A 175 -3.51 3.66 4.61
N PHE A 176 -3.60 4.36 5.73
CA PHE A 176 -3.20 3.88 7.03
C PHE A 176 -4.35 3.98 8.01
N THR A 177 -4.46 2.98 8.87
CA THR A 177 -5.30 3.00 10.05
C THR A 177 -4.46 2.51 11.22
N GLN A 178 -4.49 3.25 12.32
CA GLN A 178 -3.99 2.79 13.60
C GLN A 178 -5.15 2.79 14.58
N ASP A 179 -5.52 1.62 15.05
CA ASP A 179 -6.54 1.45 16.07
C ASP A 179 -5.89 1.25 17.43
N PHE A 180 -6.53 1.81 18.44
CA PHE A 180 -6.05 1.83 19.82
C PHE A 180 -7.08 1.23 20.75
N VAL A 181 -6.62 0.44 21.71
CA VAL A 181 -7.48 -0.22 22.70
C VAL A 181 -6.90 -0.08 24.10
N ARG A 182 -7.76 0.31 25.03
CA ARG A 182 -7.49 0.30 26.46
C ARG A 182 -8.18 -0.92 27.06
N ARG A 183 -7.39 -1.86 27.53
CA ARG A 183 -7.87 -3.02 28.31
C ARG A 183 -7.94 -2.70 29.80
#